data_AF-A0A2X3EVF7-F1
#
_entry.id   AF-A0A2X3EVF7-F1
#
_cell.length_a   1.000
_cell.length_b   1.000
_cell.length_c   1.000
_cell.angle_alpha   90.00
_cell.angle_beta   90.00
_cell.angle_gamma   90.00
#
_symmetry.space_group_name_H-M   'P 1'
#
loop_
_entity.id
_entity.type
_entity.pdbx_description
1 polymer ?
#
loop_
_entity_poly.entity_id
_entity_poly.type
_entity_poly.pdbx_seq_one_letter_code
_entity_poly.pdbx_strand_id
1 'polypeptide(L)'
;MLARFTTKIIADKAKYPFLLSNGNRMAEGELENGRHWVQWQDPFPKPCYLFALVAGDFDVLRDSFRTRSGAKWRWSCTSIAATSIARPGAMTSLKNSMKWDEERFGLEYDLDIYMIVAVDFFNMGAMENKGLNVFNSKYVLARTDTATDKDYLDIERVIGHEYFHNWTGNRVTCRDWFQLSLKEGLTVFRDQEFSSDLGSRAVNRINNVRTMRGLQFAEDASPMAHPIRPDMVIEMNNFYTLTVYEKGAEVIRMLHTLLGEENFQKGMQLYFERHDGSAATCDDFVQAMEDASNVDLSHFRLWYSQSGTPIVTVHDDYNPETEQYTLTISQRTPPTAEQAEKQPLHIPFAIELYDNEGKVIPLQKGGHPVHPVLNVTQAEQTFVFDNVYFQPVPALLCEFSAPVKLEYKWSDQQLTFLMRHARNDFSRWDAAQSLLATLHQAERQPPSAGAAAVAAGARSGCLPRHPAG
;
A
#
# COMPACT_ATOMS: atom_id res chain seq x y z
N MET A 1 15.37 -11.22 -19.33
CA MET A 1 16.43 -12.24 -19.17
C MET A 1 16.96 -12.15 -17.75
N LEU A 2 17.03 -13.27 -17.03
CA LEU A 2 17.60 -13.36 -15.68
C LEU A 2 19.00 -13.96 -15.77
N ALA A 3 19.98 -13.36 -15.09
CA ALA A 3 21.36 -13.84 -15.12
C ALA A 3 21.96 -13.84 -13.72
N ARG A 4 22.91 -14.76 -13.49
CA ARG A 4 23.78 -14.71 -12.30
C ARG A 4 24.90 -13.71 -12.58
N PHE A 5 25.12 -12.78 -11.67
CA PHE A 5 26.10 -11.72 -11.84
C PHE A 5 27.36 -12.02 -11.03
N THR A 6 28.51 -11.79 -11.64
CA THR A 6 29.80 -11.71 -10.95
C THR A 6 30.45 -10.40 -11.37
N THR A 7 30.68 -9.52 -10.41
CA THR A 7 31.09 -8.13 -10.65
C THR A 7 32.48 -7.91 -10.08
N LYS A 8 33.47 -7.67 -10.94
CA LYS A 8 34.81 -7.24 -10.50
C LYS A 8 34.94 -5.73 -10.67
N ILE A 9 35.25 -5.03 -9.59
CA ILE A 9 35.41 -3.57 -9.55
C ILE A 9 36.88 -3.27 -9.33
N ILE A 10 37.47 -2.38 -10.13
CA ILE A 10 38.89 -1.98 -10.01
C ILE A 10 38.97 -0.45 -9.98
N ALA A 11 39.41 0.12 -8.85
CA ALA A 11 39.43 1.57 -8.66
C ALA A 11 40.71 2.03 -7.94
N ASP A 12 40.91 3.35 -7.88
CA ASP A 12 41.92 3.98 -7.02
C ASP A 12 41.55 3.78 -5.55
N LYS A 13 42.47 3.23 -4.75
CA LYS A 13 42.19 2.84 -3.36
C LYS A 13 42.05 4.03 -2.41
N ALA A 14 42.77 5.12 -2.69
CA ALA A 14 42.72 6.31 -1.85
C ALA A 14 41.38 7.05 -2.01
N LYS A 15 40.86 7.11 -3.24
CA LYS A 15 39.60 7.78 -3.56
C LYS A 15 38.37 6.91 -3.33
N TYR A 16 38.50 5.59 -3.51
CA TYR A 16 37.38 4.64 -3.45
C TYR A 16 37.71 3.44 -2.56
N PRO A 17 37.97 3.64 -1.26
CA PRO A 17 38.35 2.55 -0.37
C PRO A 17 37.27 1.47 -0.22
N PHE A 18 35.99 1.79 -0.48
CA PHE A 18 34.90 0.81 -0.53
C PHE A 18 34.43 0.58 -1.96
N LEU A 19 34.44 -0.69 -2.39
CA LEU A 19 33.91 -1.15 -3.68
C LEU A 19 32.82 -2.21 -3.42
N LEU A 20 31.56 -1.85 -3.69
CA LEU A 20 30.39 -2.66 -3.37
C LEU A 20 29.62 -3.03 -4.64
N SER A 21 29.08 -4.26 -4.68
CA SER A 21 28.08 -4.72 -5.65
C SER A 21 27.18 -5.76 -4.97
N ASN A 22 26.21 -6.30 -5.70
CA ASN A 22 25.24 -7.28 -5.18
C ASN A 22 25.93 -8.57 -4.67
N GLY A 23 25.34 -9.19 -3.65
CA GLY A 23 25.75 -10.51 -3.15
C GLY A 23 26.93 -10.47 -2.19
N ASN A 24 27.84 -11.44 -2.31
CA ASN A 24 28.95 -11.65 -1.38
C ASN A 24 30.30 -11.34 -2.01
N ARG A 25 31.25 -10.88 -1.20
CA ARG A 25 32.65 -10.74 -1.61
C ARG A 25 33.27 -12.12 -1.82
N MET A 26 33.79 -12.36 -3.01
CA MET A 26 34.42 -13.62 -3.39
C MET A 26 35.94 -13.56 -3.40
N ALA A 27 36.49 -12.41 -3.81
CA ALA A 27 37.92 -12.18 -3.87
C ALA A 27 38.23 -10.68 -3.82
N GLU A 28 39.43 -10.34 -3.39
CA GLU A 28 39.94 -8.97 -3.38
C GLU A 28 41.45 -8.98 -3.64
N GLY A 29 41.99 -7.83 -4.03
CA GLY A 29 43.43 -7.69 -4.20
C GLY A 29 43.86 -6.26 -4.52
N GLU A 30 45.16 -6.04 -4.42
CA GLU A 30 45.81 -4.79 -4.76
C GLU A 30 46.43 -4.87 -6.16
N LEU A 31 46.63 -3.74 -6.80
CA LEU A 31 47.31 -3.59 -8.08
C LEU A 31 48.39 -2.51 -7.97
N GLU A 32 49.26 -2.47 -8.97
CA GLU A 32 50.20 -1.36 -9.13
C GLU A 32 49.48 0.00 -9.26
N ASN A 33 50.24 1.08 -9.05
CA ASN A 33 49.75 2.46 -9.15
C ASN A 33 48.60 2.81 -8.19
N GLY A 34 48.60 2.22 -6.98
CA GLY A 34 47.67 2.59 -5.90
C GLY A 34 46.21 2.14 -6.12
N ARG A 35 45.97 1.23 -7.06
CA ARG A 35 44.65 0.67 -7.34
C ARG A 35 44.39 -0.59 -6.55
N HIS A 36 43.13 -0.90 -6.30
CA HIS A 36 42.70 -2.17 -5.73
C HIS A 36 41.45 -2.69 -6.43
N TRP A 37 41.05 -3.92 -6.11
CA TRP A 37 39.85 -4.52 -6.66
C TRP A 37 39.13 -5.42 -5.67
N VAL A 38 37.81 -5.49 -5.83
CA VAL A 38 36.93 -6.43 -5.13
C VAL A 38 36.04 -7.11 -6.15
N GLN A 39 35.87 -8.42 -6.03
CA GLN A 39 34.97 -9.23 -6.83
C GLN A 39 33.81 -9.73 -5.99
N TRP A 40 32.61 -9.46 -6.48
CA TRP A 40 31.34 -9.84 -5.86
C TRP A 40 30.62 -10.89 -6.69
N GLN A 41 29.87 -11.77 -6.03
CA GLN A 41 28.98 -12.72 -6.68
C GLN A 41 27.64 -12.77 -5.98
N ASP A 42 26.58 -12.66 -6.77
CA ASP A 42 25.21 -12.90 -6.33
C ASP A 42 24.75 -14.25 -6.90
N PRO A 43 24.39 -15.23 -6.04
CA PRO A 43 23.99 -16.56 -6.50
C PRO A 43 22.62 -16.57 -7.18
N PHE A 44 21.76 -15.59 -6.91
CA PHE A 44 20.41 -15.56 -7.45
C PHE A 44 20.40 -14.95 -8.86
N PRO A 45 19.81 -15.63 -9.87
CA PRO A 45 19.53 -15.01 -11.15
C PRO A 45 18.64 -13.78 -10.96
N LYS A 46 19.05 -12.64 -11.51
CA LYS A 46 18.29 -11.38 -11.44
C LYS A 46 18.24 -10.67 -12.78
N PRO A 47 17.22 -9.85 -13.05
CA PRO A 47 17.24 -8.91 -14.16
C PRO A 47 18.27 -7.80 -13.92
N CYS A 48 18.77 -7.18 -15.00
CA CYS A 48 19.81 -6.16 -14.90
C CYS A 48 19.38 -4.87 -14.19
N TYR A 49 18.08 -4.57 -14.07
CA TYR A 49 17.62 -3.39 -13.33
C TYR A 49 17.93 -3.48 -11.82
N LEU A 50 18.14 -4.70 -11.30
CA LEU A 50 18.56 -4.95 -9.91
C LEU A 50 20.07 -4.95 -9.70
N PHE A 51 20.87 -4.73 -10.75
CA PHE A 51 22.31 -4.55 -10.61
C PHE A 51 22.61 -3.24 -9.88
N ALA A 52 23.55 -3.29 -8.93
CA ALA A 52 24.10 -2.11 -8.28
C ALA A 52 25.63 -2.18 -8.20
N LEU A 53 26.24 -1.00 -8.24
CA LEU A 53 27.66 -0.78 -7.96
C LEU A 53 27.78 0.54 -7.21
N VAL A 54 28.51 0.52 -6.09
CA VAL A 54 28.86 1.72 -5.32
C VAL A 54 30.36 1.73 -5.09
N ALA A 55 31.00 2.88 -5.32
CA ALA A 55 32.40 3.11 -5.04
C ALA A 55 32.59 4.46 -4.35
N GLY A 56 33.27 4.49 -3.20
CA GLY A 56 33.47 5.73 -2.45
C GLY A 56 34.11 5.52 -1.09
N ASP A 57 34.18 6.60 -0.32
CA ASP A 57 34.66 6.62 1.06
C ASP A 57 33.51 6.98 1.99
N PHE A 58 33.21 6.09 2.93
CA PHE A 58 31.99 6.15 3.74
C PHE A 58 32.20 5.64 5.16
N ASP A 59 31.50 6.24 6.12
CA ASP A 59 31.32 5.64 7.43
C ASP A 59 30.40 4.41 7.33
N VAL A 60 30.64 3.38 8.14
CA VAL A 60 29.83 2.15 8.10
C VAL A 60 29.23 1.86 9.46
N LEU A 61 27.89 1.74 9.52
CA LEU A 61 27.18 1.22 10.68
C LEU A 61 26.97 -0.28 10.49
N ARG A 62 27.60 -1.08 11.35
CA ARG A 62 27.51 -2.55 11.27
C ARG A 62 26.63 -3.06 12.41
N ASP A 63 25.75 -3.98 12.07
CA ASP A 63 24.91 -4.68 13.03
C ASP A 63 24.60 -6.09 12.50
N SER A 64 23.71 -6.81 13.18
CA SER A 64 23.30 -8.15 12.79
C SER A 64 21.82 -8.38 13.06
N PHE A 65 21.24 -9.29 12.28
CA PHE A 65 19.91 -9.81 12.49
C PHE A 65 19.97 -11.34 12.39
N ARG A 66 19.28 -12.03 13.30
CA ARG A 66 19.19 -13.50 13.30
C ARG A 66 17.80 -13.90 12.84
N THR A 67 17.73 -14.61 11.72
CA THR A 67 16.44 -15.06 11.18
C THR A 67 15.81 -16.15 12.03
N ARG A 68 14.48 -16.33 11.87
CA ARG A 68 13.67 -17.30 12.63
C ARG A 68 14.22 -18.73 12.59
N SER A 69 14.71 -19.20 11.45
CA SER A 69 15.29 -20.54 11.26
C SER A 69 16.63 -20.73 11.97
N GLY A 70 17.24 -19.67 12.48
CA GLY A 70 18.53 -19.71 13.17
C GLY A 70 19.72 -20.00 12.27
N ALA A 71 19.53 -20.04 10.95
CA ALA A 71 20.57 -20.33 9.97
C ALA A 71 21.53 -19.14 9.80
N LYS A 72 22.68 -19.22 10.51
CA LYS A 72 23.84 -18.29 10.50
C LYS A 72 23.51 -16.83 10.88
N TRP A 73 24.49 -16.16 11.48
CA TRP A 73 24.44 -14.70 11.65
C TRP A 73 24.43 -14.06 10.26
N ARG A 74 23.28 -13.55 9.83
CA ARG A 74 23.20 -12.70 8.64
C ARG A 74 23.63 -11.31 9.07
N TRP A 75 24.72 -10.82 8.49
CA TRP A 75 25.31 -9.54 8.88
C TRP A 75 24.53 -8.43 8.17
N SER A 76 23.81 -7.60 8.91
CA SER A 76 23.23 -6.37 8.35
C SER A 76 24.33 -5.30 8.37
N CYS A 77 24.93 -5.05 7.21
CA CYS A 77 25.98 -4.04 7.06
C CYS A 77 25.39 -2.80 6.39
N THR A 78 24.85 -1.87 7.17
CA THR A 78 24.37 -0.59 6.66
C THR A 78 25.55 0.36 6.45
N SER A 79 26.07 0.41 5.22
CA SER A 79 27.15 1.32 4.82
C SER A 79 26.60 2.63 4.29
N ILE A 80 26.39 3.62 5.17
CA ILE A 80 25.83 4.92 4.78
C ILE A 80 26.93 5.98 4.65
N ALA A 81 27.01 6.60 3.48
CA ALA A 81 27.77 7.82 3.26
C ALA A 81 27.28 8.95 4.18
N ALA A 82 28.23 9.63 4.84
CA ALA A 82 28.10 10.88 5.59
C ALA A 82 27.45 10.87 7.00
N THR A 83 28.32 11.16 7.99
CA THR A 83 28.13 11.56 9.40
C THR A 83 27.51 10.54 10.36
N SER A 84 28.26 10.27 11.44
CA SER A 84 28.06 9.11 12.28
C SER A 84 26.82 9.15 13.21
N ILE A 85 26.17 10.30 13.34
CA ILE A 85 25.29 10.64 14.47
C ILE A 85 23.79 10.50 14.13
N ALA A 86 23.40 10.42 12.85
CA ALA A 86 22.00 10.46 12.39
C ALA A 86 21.39 9.12 11.92
N ARG A 87 21.86 7.99 12.48
CA ARG A 87 21.76 6.67 11.81
C ARG A 87 21.00 5.53 12.52
N PRO A 88 20.77 5.52 13.85
CA PRO A 88 20.14 4.37 14.51
C PRO A 88 18.71 4.06 14.03
N GLY A 89 17.95 5.06 13.56
CA GLY A 89 16.58 4.90 13.08
C GLY A 89 16.48 3.90 11.92
N ALA A 90 17.22 4.14 10.82
CA ALA A 90 17.16 3.28 9.64
C ALA A 90 17.61 1.83 9.90
N MET A 91 18.63 1.60 10.74
CA MET A 91 19.04 0.25 11.14
C MET A 91 17.94 -0.46 11.95
N THR A 92 17.28 0.29 12.85
CA THR A 92 16.16 -0.24 13.64
C THR A 92 14.98 -0.59 12.74
N SER A 93 14.62 0.31 11.82
CA SER A 93 13.60 0.05 10.81
C SER A 93 13.91 -1.18 9.99
N LEU A 94 15.16 -1.37 9.52
CA LEU A 94 15.55 -2.55 8.75
C LEU A 94 15.31 -3.85 9.56
N LYS A 95 15.72 -3.88 10.83
CA LYS A 95 15.49 -5.05 11.70
C LYS A 95 14.01 -5.30 11.95
N ASN A 96 13.22 -4.23 12.13
CA ASN A 96 11.78 -4.31 12.28
C ASN A 96 11.12 -4.89 11.01
N SER A 97 11.54 -4.43 9.83
CA SER A 97 11.06 -4.95 8.53
C SER A 97 11.41 -6.43 8.37
N MET A 98 12.65 -6.82 8.68
CA MET A 98 13.08 -8.23 8.67
C MET A 98 12.21 -9.08 9.59
N LYS A 99 11.96 -8.62 10.82
CA LYS A 99 11.17 -9.36 11.80
C LYS A 99 9.71 -9.47 11.41
N TRP A 100 9.11 -8.37 10.95
CA TRP A 100 7.70 -8.34 10.58
C TRP A 100 7.42 -9.22 9.37
N ASP A 101 8.32 -9.26 8.38
CA ASP A 101 8.13 -10.11 7.21
C ASP A 101 8.18 -11.61 7.57
N GLU A 102 9.00 -11.99 8.55
CA GLU A 102 9.00 -13.35 9.13
C GLU A 102 7.72 -13.66 9.91
N GLU A 103 7.16 -12.67 10.62
CA GLU A 103 5.97 -12.84 11.46
C GLU A 103 4.67 -12.86 10.66
N ARG A 104 4.53 -11.93 9.71
CA ARG A 104 3.30 -11.71 8.97
C ARG A 104 3.23 -12.54 7.69
N PHE A 105 4.32 -12.63 6.93
CA PHE A 105 4.36 -13.34 5.64
C PHE A 105 5.18 -14.64 5.69
N GLY A 106 5.92 -14.91 6.76
CA GLY A 106 6.77 -16.09 6.86
C GLY A 106 8.01 -16.04 5.97
N LEU A 107 8.48 -14.84 5.62
CA LEU A 107 9.54 -14.63 4.64
C LEU A 107 10.86 -14.23 5.31
N GLU A 108 11.87 -15.10 5.19
CA GLU A 108 13.23 -14.82 5.66
C GLU A 108 14.08 -14.16 4.57
N TYR A 109 15.05 -13.34 4.98
CA TYR A 109 16.08 -12.85 4.08
C TYR A 109 16.95 -14.00 3.55
N ASP A 110 17.41 -13.89 2.29
CA ASP A 110 17.98 -15.00 1.53
C ASP A 110 19.48 -14.87 1.19
N LEU A 111 20.13 -13.75 1.54
CA LEU A 111 21.58 -13.55 1.42
C LEU A 111 22.28 -13.39 2.77
N ASP A 112 23.62 -13.43 2.77
CA ASP A 112 24.42 -13.34 4.00
C ASP A 112 24.60 -11.90 4.50
N ILE A 113 24.51 -10.92 3.59
CA ILE A 113 24.77 -9.50 3.86
C ILE A 113 23.65 -8.66 3.26
N TYR A 114 23.08 -7.76 4.07
CA TYR A 114 22.20 -6.69 3.61
C TYR A 114 22.94 -5.36 3.66
N MET A 115 23.11 -4.69 2.52
CA MET A 115 23.75 -3.38 2.43
C MET A 115 22.75 -2.30 2.02
N ILE A 116 22.86 -1.15 2.69
CA ILE A 116 22.12 0.08 2.36
C ILE A 116 23.15 1.19 2.22
N VAL A 117 23.12 1.89 1.09
CA VAL A 117 23.94 3.08 0.83
C VAL A 117 23.03 4.28 0.66
N ALA A 118 23.16 5.28 1.52
CA ALA A 118 22.47 6.56 1.34
C ALA A 118 23.33 7.51 0.49
N VAL A 119 22.70 8.20 -0.46
CA VAL A 119 23.34 9.20 -1.33
C VAL A 119 22.45 10.44 -1.45
N ASP A 120 23.07 11.61 -1.59
CA ASP A 120 22.33 12.88 -1.68
C ASP A 120 21.74 13.15 -3.07
N PHE A 121 22.35 12.57 -4.12
CA PHE A 121 21.92 12.75 -5.51
C PHE A 121 21.25 11.46 -6.00
N PHE A 122 19.94 11.35 -5.77
CA PHE A 122 19.12 10.22 -6.20
C PHE A 122 17.77 10.71 -6.71
N ASN A 123 17.42 10.37 -7.96
CA ASN A 123 16.18 10.83 -8.61
C ASN A 123 14.94 10.15 -8.01
N MET A 124 15.07 8.90 -7.60
CA MET A 124 13.99 8.12 -6.96
C MET A 124 14.09 8.24 -5.44
N GLY A 125 13.14 7.63 -4.72
CA GLY A 125 13.20 7.59 -3.25
C GLY A 125 14.29 6.65 -2.76
N ALA A 126 14.18 5.38 -3.14
CA ALA A 126 15.18 4.35 -2.91
C ALA A 126 15.08 3.30 -4.03
N MET A 127 15.92 2.27 -3.97
CA MET A 127 15.97 1.21 -4.98
C MET A 127 16.37 -0.13 -4.35
N GLU A 128 15.65 -1.18 -4.72
CA GLU A 128 15.67 -2.52 -4.11
C GLU A 128 16.80 -3.43 -4.62
N ASN A 129 17.89 -2.86 -5.14
CA ASN A 129 18.95 -3.66 -5.79
C ASN A 129 19.42 -4.79 -4.86
N LYS A 130 19.35 -6.04 -5.34
CA LYS A 130 19.46 -7.25 -4.51
C LYS A 130 20.67 -7.22 -3.56
N GLY A 131 20.42 -7.07 -2.26
CA GLY A 131 21.44 -7.04 -1.19
C GLY A 131 22.32 -5.79 -1.13
N LEU A 132 22.11 -4.80 -2.00
CA LEU A 132 22.82 -3.51 -2.01
C LEU A 132 21.86 -2.39 -2.39
N ASN A 133 20.92 -2.08 -1.51
CA ASN A 133 19.93 -1.05 -1.78
C ASN A 133 20.57 0.34 -1.75
N VAL A 134 20.13 1.22 -2.66
CA VAL A 134 20.61 2.61 -2.74
C VAL A 134 19.44 3.54 -2.42
N PHE A 135 19.65 4.43 -1.46
CA PHE A 135 18.62 5.31 -0.92
C PHE A 135 18.98 6.77 -1.12
N ASN A 136 17.97 7.61 -1.35
CA ASN A 136 18.09 9.03 -1.10
C ASN A 136 18.31 9.26 0.40
N SER A 137 19.26 10.13 0.78
CA SER A 137 19.62 10.40 2.18
C SER A 137 18.44 10.86 3.04
N LYS A 138 17.42 11.48 2.44
CA LYS A 138 16.15 11.84 3.10
C LYS A 138 15.47 10.64 3.78
N TYR A 139 15.56 9.45 3.20
CA TYR A 139 14.90 8.25 3.71
C TYR A 139 15.82 7.37 4.56
N VAL A 140 16.90 7.94 5.09
CA VAL A 140 17.87 7.23 5.93
C VAL A 140 18.34 8.05 7.13
N LEU A 141 18.67 9.32 6.92
CA LEU A 141 19.30 10.16 7.94
C LEU A 141 18.25 10.83 8.83
N ALA A 142 18.23 10.50 10.13
CA ALA A 142 17.36 11.14 11.10
C ALA A 142 18.00 11.30 12.49
N ARG A 143 17.74 12.47 13.08
CA ARG A 143 17.99 12.80 14.49
C ARG A 143 16.82 13.59 15.04
N THR A 144 16.60 13.53 16.34
CA THR A 144 15.48 14.23 17.00
C THR A 144 15.51 15.75 16.83
N ASP A 145 16.67 16.35 16.57
CA ASP A 145 16.84 17.78 16.34
C ASP A 145 16.77 18.19 14.85
N THR A 146 16.74 17.23 13.92
CA THR A 146 16.75 17.49 12.47
C THR A 146 15.59 16.86 11.71
N ALA A 147 14.92 15.84 12.28
CA ALA A 147 13.89 15.05 11.64
C ALA A 147 12.59 15.11 12.47
N THR A 148 11.46 15.23 11.79
CA THR A 148 10.12 15.21 12.38
C THR A 148 9.63 13.78 12.58
N ASP A 149 8.54 13.58 13.34
CA ASP A 149 7.89 12.27 13.46
C ASP A 149 7.50 11.69 12.09
N LYS A 150 7.07 12.55 11.16
CA LYS A 150 6.76 12.14 9.79
C LYS A 150 8.00 11.60 9.07
N ASP A 151 9.16 12.22 9.25
CA ASP A 151 10.40 11.77 8.62
C ASP A 151 10.82 10.39 9.17
N TYR A 152 10.67 10.15 10.48
CA TYR A 152 10.91 8.82 11.06
C TYR A 152 9.98 7.74 10.49
N LEU A 153 8.68 8.04 10.34
CA LEU A 153 7.72 7.11 9.75
C LEU A 153 7.97 6.90 8.25
N ASP A 154 8.38 7.93 7.51
CA ASP A 154 8.75 7.80 6.11
C ASP A 154 10.04 6.96 5.95
N ILE A 155 11.02 7.11 6.85
CA ILE A 155 12.21 6.23 6.89
C ILE A 155 11.79 4.79 7.17
N GLU A 156 10.93 4.55 8.16
CA GLU A 156 10.43 3.21 8.46
C GLU A 156 9.75 2.58 7.25
N ARG A 157 8.81 3.30 6.65
CA ARG A 157 8.05 2.85 5.48
C ARG A 157 8.97 2.54 4.30
N VAL A 158 9.88 3.44 3.94
CA VAL A 158 10.74 3.26 2.75
C VAL A 158 11.79 2.17 3.00
N ILE A 159 12.37 2.06 4.20
CA ILE A 159 13.27 0.94 4.54
C ILE A 159 12.51 -0.40 4.48
N GLY A 160 11.28 -0.45 4.99
CA GLY A 160 10.39 -1.60 4.85
C GLY A 160 10.11 -1.95 3.41
N HIS A 161 9.64 -0.99 2.62
CA HIS A 161 9.33 -1.14 1.19
C HIS A 161 10.47 -1.82 0.42
N GLU A 162 11.68 -1.25 0.48
CA GLU A 162 12.81 -1.80 -0.27
C GLU A 162 13.28 -3.16 0.27
N TYR A 163 13.03 -3.46 1.55
CA TYR A 163 13.27 -4.79 2.11
C TYR A 163 12.24 -5.82 1.60
N PHE A 164 10.96 -5.47 1.56
CA PHE A 164 9.88 -6.36 1.13
C PHE A 164 10.00 -6.77 -0.33
N HIS A 165 10.52 -5.87 -1.18
CA HIS A 165 10.90 -6.16 -2.55
C HIS A 165 11.88 -7.33 -2.70
N ASN A 166 12.63 -7.69 -1.66
CA ASN A 166 13.50 -8.87 -1.68
C ASN A 166 12.75 -10.15 -2.13
N TRP A 167 11.47 -10.25 -1.78
CA TRP A 167 10.57 -11.30 -2.25
C TRP A 167 9.66 -10.84 -3.39
N THR A 168 8.95 -9.71 -3.24
CA THR A 168 7.97 -9.20 -4.21
C THR A 168 8.60 -8.18 -5.16
N GLY A 169 9.51 -8.63 -6.02
CA GLY A 169 10.22 -7.80 -6.98
C GLY A 169 11.56 -8.40 -7.39
N ASN A 170 12.25 -9.02 -6.43
CA ASN A 170 13.57 -9.60 -6.66
C ASN A 170 13.52 -11.12 -6.88
N ARG A 171 12.96 -11.88 -5.93
CA ARG A 171 12.83 -13.35 -6.06
C ARG A 171 11.79 -13.75 -7.08
N VAL A 172 10.65 -13.05 -7.10
CA VAL A 172 9.74 -13.04 -8.24
C VAL A 172 9.74 -11.63 -8.81
N THR A 173 10.19 -11.49 -10.06
CA THR A 173 10.31 -10.19 -10.73
C THR A 173 9.26 -10.00 -11.83
N CYS A 174 9.24 -8.86 -12.48
CA CYS A 174 8.31 -8.55 -13.57
C CYS A 174 8.78 -9.18 -14.89
N ARG A 175 7.90 -9.90 -15.59
CA ARG A 175 8.16 -10.44 -16.94
C ARG A 175 8.52 -9.34 -17.94
N ASP A 176 7.77 -8.24 -17.87
CA ASP A 176 7.94 -7.02 -18.65
C ASP A 176 7.47 -5.83 -17.81
N TRP A 177 7.79 -4.61 -18.25
CA TRP A 177 7.55 -3.40 -17.45
C TRP A 177 6.08 -3.01 -17.34
N PHE A 178 5.19 -3.50 -18.21
CA PHE A 178 3.75 -3.29 -18.02
C PHE A 178 3.25 -3.96 -16.73
N GLN A 179 3.96 -4.99 -16.25
CA GLN A 179 3.67 -5.66 -14.99
C GLN A 179 4.17 -4.89 -13.76
N LEU A 180 4.58 -3.62 -13.86
CA LEU A 180 5.21 -2.90 -12.75
C LEU A 180 4.36 -2.94 -11.46
N SER A 181 3.04 -2.84 -11.55
CA SER A 181 2.15 -2.91 -10.38
C SER A 181 2.16 -4.27 -9.67
N LEU A 182 2.61 -5.36 -10.32
CA LEU A 182 2.84 -6.66 -9.68
C LEU A 182 3.81 -6.52 -8.50
N LYS A 183 4.95 -5.84 -8.72
CA LYS A 183 5.92 -5.62 -7.65
C LYS A 183 5.55 -4.41 -6.82
N GLU A 184 5.14 -3.31 -7.45
CA GLU A 184 4.93 -2.04 -6.75
C GLU A 184 3.64 -2.02 -5.94
N GLY A 185 2.50 -2.36 -6.54
CA GLY A 185 1.23 -2.39 -5.81
C GLY A 185 1.27 -3.37 -4.64
N LEU A 186 1.88 -4.54 -4.83
CA LEU A 186 2.04 -5.54 -3.77
C LEU A 186 3.02 -5.09 -2.69
N THR A 187 4.14 -4.46 -3.05
CA THR A 187 5.14 -4.01 -2.06
C THR A 187 4.66 -2.77 -1.31
N VAL A 188 3.95 -1.86 -1.96
CA VAL A 188 3.25 -0.74 -1.30
C VAL A 188 2.20 -1.28 -0.34
N PHE A 189 1.38 -2.26 -0.74
CA PHE A 189 0.45 -2.91 0.20
C PHE A 189 1.16 -3.46 1.44
N ARG A 190 2.31 -4.13 1.25
CA ARG A 190 3.12 -4.68 2.35
C ARG A 190 3.71 -3.58 3.24
N ASP A 191 4.23 -2.48 2.69
CA ASP A 191 4.74 -1.38 3.50
C ASP A 191 3.64 -0.66 4.30
N GLN A 192 2.45 -0.54 3.71
CA GLN A 192 1.30 0.04 4.38
C GLN A 192 0.82 -0.86 5.53
N GLU A 193 0.80 -2.19 5.34
CA GLU A 193 0.47 -3.14 6.40
C GLU A 193 1.54 -3.16 7.51
N PHE A 194 2.82 -3.07 7.15
CA PHE A 194 3.92 -2.98 8.10
C PHE A 194 3.81 -1.76 9.01
N SER A 195 3.68 -0.56 8.43
CA SER A 195 3.51 0.67 9.21
C SER A 195 2.18 0.69 9.99
N SER A 196 1.16 -0.01 9.50
CA SER A 196 -0.13 -0.15 10.21
C SER A 196 -0.08 -1.08 11.41
N ASP A 197 0.70 -2.17 11.32
CA ASP A 197 0.88 -3.14 12.42
C ASP A 197 1.79 -2.61 13.53
N LEU A 198 2.86 -1.89 13.17
CA LEU A 198 3.80 -1.31 14.15
C LEU A 198 3.27 0.00 14.75
N GLY A 199 2.57 0.79 13.95
CA GLY A 199 2.08 2.11 14.31
C GLY A 199 0.57 2.17 14.49
N SER A 200 -0.04 3.24 13.96
CA SER A 200 -1.49 3.41 13.98
C SER A 200 -2.11 3.02 12.64
N ARG A 201 -2.77 1.86 12.60
CA ARG A 201 -3.53 1.39 11.43
C ARG A 201 -4.52 2.43 10.91
N ALA A 202 -5.27 3.08 11.82
CA ALA A 202 -6.24 4.10 11.43
C ALA A 202 -5.57 5.32 10.76
N VAL A 203 -4.48 5.85 11.34
CA VAL A 203 -3.77 7.01 10.77
C VAL A 203 -3.14 6.68 9.42
N ASN A 204 -2.50 5.51 9.30
CA ASN A 204 -1.96 5.05 8.02
C ASN A 204 -3.06 4.93 6.97
N ARG A 205 -4.18 4.27 7.28
CA ARG A 205 -5.30 4.13 6.36
C ARG A 205 -5.85 5.49 5.93
N ILE A 206 -6.06 6.41 6.87
CA ILE A 206 -6.52 7.78 6.61
C ILE A 206 -5.57 8.51 5.63
N ASN A 207 -4.27 8.45 5.86
CA ASN A 207 -3.30 9.13 5.01
C ASN A 207 -3.21 8.51 3.62
N ASN A 208 -3.26 7.19 3.50
CA ASN A 208 -3.27 6.51 2.20
C ASN A 208 -4.53 6.86 1.39
N VAL A 209 -5.71 6.91 2.06
CA VAL A 209 -6.96 7.34 1.41
C VAL A 209 -6.93 8.81 1.01
N ARG A 210 -6.26 9.68 1.78
CA ARG A 210 -6.04 11.08 1.38
C ARG A 210 -5.20 11.17 0.11
N THR A 211 -4.13 10.38 -0.01
CA THR A 211 -3.32 10.31 -1.23
C THR A 211 -4.16 9.83 -2.41
N MET A 212 -4.97 8.77 -2.22
CA MET A 212 -5.86 8.25 -3.25
C MET A 212 -6.87 9.30 -3.73
N ARG A 213 -7.66 9.86 -2.82
CA ARG A 213 -8.74 10.79 -3.17
C ARG A 213 -8.23 12.15 -3.65
N GLY A 214 -7.09 12.61 -3.12
CA GLY A 214 -6.55 13.93 -3.41
C GLY A 214 -5.65 13.97 -4.64
N LEU A 215 -4.83 12.94 -4.85
CA LEU A 215 -3.79 12.93 -5.89
C LEU A 215 -4.06 11.87 -6.95
N GLN A 216 -4.30 10.61 -6.56
CA GLN A 216 -4.48 9.52 -7.54
C GLN A 216 -5.78 9.71 -8.35
N PHE A 217 -6.89 10.10 -7.72
CA PHE A 217 -8.14 10.40 -8.44
C PHE A 217 -8.01 11.57 -9.41
N ALA A 218 -7.07 12.50 -9.17
CA ALA A 218 -6.78 13.58 -10.10
C ALA A 218 -5.99 13.07 -11.32
N GLU A 219 -5.02 12.17 -11.10
CA GLU A 219 -4.27 11.48 -12.16
C GLU A 219 -5.21 10.63 -13.05
N ASP A 220 -6.12 9.85 -12.44
CA ASP A 220 -7.11 9.01 -13.13
C ASP A 220 -8.15 9.81 -13.93
N ALA A 221 -8.28 11.11 -13.67
CA ALA A 221 -9.14 12.03 -14.40
C ALA A 221 -8.35 12.90 -15.40
N SER A 222 -7.03 12.73 -15.50
CA SER A 222 -6.14 13.51 -16.35
C SER A 222 -5.96 12.86 -17.73
N PRO A 223 -5.33 13.58 -18.70
CA PRO A 223 -4.90 12.97 -19.96
C PRO A 223 -3.89 11.83 -19.81
N MET A 224 -3.26 11.70 -18.63
CA MET A 224 -2.31 10.63 -18.31
C MET A 224 -2.98 9.41 -17.65
N ALA A 225 -4.31 9.36 -17.59
CA ALA A 225 -5.02 8.25 -16.98
C ALA A 225 -4.73 6.92 -17.69
N HIS A 226 -4.21 5.95 -16.96
CA HIS A 226 -3.87 4.62 -17.43
C HIS A 226 -4.32 3.56 -16.41
N PRO A 227 -4.55 2.30 -16.81
CA PRO A 227 -4.83 1.24 -15.85
C PRO A 227 -3.58 0.91 -15.00
N ILE A 228 -3.74 0.17 -13.91
CA ILE A 228 -2.59 -0.22 -13.05
C ILE A 228 -1.59 -1.14 -13.78
N ARG A 229 -2.05 -1.86 -14.82
CA ARG A 229 -1.21 -2.54 -15.81
C ARG A 229 -1.40 -1.84 -17.16
N PRO A 230 -0.55 -0.85 -17.51
CA PRO A 230 -0.69 -0.07 -18.74
C PRO A 230 -0.68 -0.94 -20.00
N ASP A 231 -1.41 -0.53 -21.03
CA ASP A 231 -1.42 -1.20 -22.34
C ASP A 231 -0.42 -0.55 -23.33
N MET A 232 -0.08 0.72 -23.13
CA MET A 232 0.83 1.49 -23.98
C MET A 232 1.79 2.32 -23.13
N VAL A 233 3.08 2.28 -23.47
CA VAL A 233 4.15 3.02 -22.80
C VAL A 233 5.10 3.56 -23.86
N ILE A 234 5.37 4.86 -23.82
CA ILE A 234 6.43 5.50 -24.64
C ILE A 234 7.75 5.52 -23.86
N GLU A 235 7.72 6.06 -22.63
CA GLU A 235 8.86 6.14 -21.72
C GLU A 235 8.46 5.53 -20.38
N MET A 236 9.14 4.45 -19.96
CA MET A 236 8.74 3.68 -18.79
C MET A 236 8.94 4.43 -17.49
N ASN A 237 9.90 5.37 -17.43
CA ASN A 237 10.11 6.20 -16.25
C ASN A 237 8.89 7.07 -15.90
N ASN A 238 7.99 7.33 -16.87
CA ASN A 238 6.76 8.07 -16.63
C ASN A 238 5.66 7.23 -15.95
N PHE A 239 5.85 5.92 -15.79
CA PHE A 239 4.87 5.00 -15.19
C PHE A 239 5.19 4.65 -13.74
N TYR A 240 6.13 5.36 -13.13
CA TYR A 240 6.31 5.43 -11.67
C TYR A 240 5.27 6.38 -11.07
N THR A 241 3.99 6.00 -11.20
CA THR A 241 2.84 6.87 -10.91
C THR A 241 2.05 6.44 -9.68
N LEU A 242 1.20 7.34 -9.18
CA LEU A 242 0.27 7.04 -8.09
C LEU A 242 -0.70 5.91 -8.47
N THR A 243 -1.04 5.79 -9.75
CA THR A 243 -1.90 4.71 -10.24
C THR A 243 -1.19 3.35 -10.15
N VAL A 244 0.07 3.22 -10.59
CA VAL A 244 0.78 1.93 -10.50
C VAL A 244 1.05 1.51 -9.05
N TYR A 245 1.41 2.48 -8.20
CA TYR A 245 1.80 2.27 -6.81
C TYR A 245 0.59 2.20 -5.87
N GLU A 246 -0.09 3.33 -5.68
CA GLU A 246 -1.13 3.49 -4.64
C GLU A 246 -2.44 2.81 -5.03
N LYS A 247 -2.94 3.05 -6.26
CA LYS A 247 -4.12 2.32 -6.75
C LYS A 247 -3.82 0.83 -6.92
N GLY A 248 -2.59 0.49 -7.33
CA GLY A 248 -2.10 -0.89 -7.30
C GLY A 248 -2.26 -1.54 -5.93
N ALA A 249 -1.81 -0.87 -4.86
CA ALA A 249 -1.95 -1.35 -3.48
C ALA A 249 -3.42 -1.45 -3.04
N GLU A 250 -4.29 -0.53 -3.45
CA GLU A 250 -5.73 -0.64 -3.18
C GLU A 250 -6.36 -1.85 -3.89
N VAL A 251 -5.90 -2.22 -5.09
CA VAL A 251 -6.33 -3.47 -5.77
C VAL A 251 -5.86 -4.71 -5.01
N ILE A 252 -4.63 -4.73 -4.49
CA ILE A 252 -4.15 -5.82 -3.63
C ILE A 252 -4.95 -5.88 -2.31
N ARG A 253 -5.27 -4.72 -1.72
CA ARG A 253 -6.11 -4.62 -0.52
C ARG A 253 -7.55 -5.12 -0.75
N MET A 254 -8.10 -4.89 -1.94
CA MET A 254 -9.39 -5.47 -2.34
C MET A 254 -9.32 -7.01 -2.43
N LEU A 255 -8.26 -7.57 -3.00
CA LEU A 255 -8.03 -9.02 -2.98
C LEU A 255 -7.97 -9.54 -1.54
N HIS A 256 -7.19 -8.87 -0.69
CA HIS A 256 -7.12 -9.21 0.74
C HIS A 256 -8.49 -9.15 1.43
N THR A 257 -9.31 -8.14 1.10
CA THR A 257 -10.67 -7.97 1.63
C THR A 257 -11.62 -9.09 1.19
N LEU A 258 -11.52 -9.53 -0.07
CA LEU A 258 -12.34 -10.62 -0.61
C LEU A 258 -11.94 -11.99 -0.06
N LEU A 259 -10.65 -12.22 0.13
CA LEU A 259 -10.10 -13.52 0.55
C LEU A 259 -10.03 -13.68 2.07
N GLY A 260 -9.88 -12.58 2.80
CA GLY A 260 -9.43 -12.57 4.19
C GLY A 260 -7.94 -12.92 4.33
N GLU A 261 -7.36 -12.60 5.49
CA GLU A 261 -5.93 -12.79 5.77
C GLU A 261 -5.46 -14.23 5.48
N GLU A 262 -6.20 -15.24 5.96
CA GLU A 262 -5.77 -16.63 5.85
C GLU A 262 -5.62 -17.08 4.40
N ASN A 263 -6.62 -16.81 3.55
CA ASN A 263 -6.56 -17.22 2.15
C ASN A 263 -5.63 -16.33 1.33
N PHE A 264 -5.50 -15.05 1.69
CA PHE A 264 -4.50 -14.18 1.07
C PHE A 264 -3.08 -14.71 1.32
N GLN A 265 -2.76 -15.14 2.55
CA GLN A 265 -1.46 -15.74 2.86
C GLN A 265 -1.25 -17.08 2.14
N LYS A 266 -2.28 -17.92 2.00
CA LYS A 266 -2.20 -19.14 1.16
C LYS A 266 -1.92 -18.79 -0.30
N GLY A 267 -2.54 -17.75 -0.83
CA GLY A 267 -2.27 -17.25 -2.19
C GLY A 267 -0.84 -16.73 -2.36
N MET A 268 -0.31 -16.00 -1.37
CA MET A 268 1.11 -15.60 -1.34
C MET A 268 2.05 -16.81 -1.35
N GLN A 269 1.76 -17.83 -0.54
CA GLN A 269 2.56 -19.06 -0.50
C GLN A 269 2.56 -19.77 -1.85
N LEU A 270 1.38 -19.95 -2.46
CA LEU A 270 1.25 -20.59 -3.77
C LEU A 270 1.93 -19.77 -4.88
N TYR A 271 1.86 -18.45 -4.81
CA TYR A 271 2.55 -17.55 -5.73
C TYR A 271 4.07 -17.74 -5.69
N PHE A 272 4.66 -17.76 -4.50
CA PHE A 272 6.10 -18.02 -4.37
C PHE A 272 6.47 -19.45 -4.76
N GLU A 273 5.66 -20.45 -4.39
CA GLU A 273 5.88 -21.85 -4.79
C GLU A 273 5.97 -22.00 -6.32
N ARG A 274 5.11 -21.30 -7.06
CA ARG A 274 5.05 -21.39 -8.52
C ARG A 274 6.10 -20.54 -9.23
N HIS A 275 6.43 -19.37 -8.69
CA HIS A 275 7.11 -18.32 -9.45
C HIS A 275 8.47 -17.89 -8.89
N ASP A 276 8.93 -18.47 -7.78
CA ASP A 276 10.26 -18.18 -7.24
C ASP A 276 11.39 -18.41 -8.28
N GLY A 277 12.28 -17.42 -8.42
CA GLY A 277 13.36 -17.42 -9.40
C GLY A 277 12.93 -17.10 -10.84
N SER A 278 11.69 -16.62 -11.04
CA SER A 278 11.12 -16.31 -12.35
C SER A 278 10.71 -14.85 -12.50
N ALA A 279 10.30 -14.50 -13.72
CA ALA A 279 9.70 -13.21 -14.05
C ALA A 279 8.21 -13.44 -14.41
N ALA A 280 7.30 -12.97 -13.56
CA ALA A 280 5.87 -13.25 -13.60
C ALA A 280 5.03 -12.03 -14.05
N THR A 281 3.72 -12.23 -14.15
CA THR A 281 2.74 -11.22 -14.57
C THR A 281 1.72 -10.92 -13.48
N CYS A 282 0.97 -9.82 -13.63
CA CYS A 282 -0.16 -9.54 -12.75
C CYS A 282 -1.21 -10.67 -12.76
N ASP A 283 -1.43 -11.31 -13.92
CA ASP A 283 -2.40 -12.40 -14.05
C ASP A 283 -1.95 -13.65 -13.28
N ASP A 284 -0.65 -13.95 -13.28
CA ASP A 284 -0.08 -15.07 -12.51
C ASP A 284 -0.34 -14.90 -11.00
N PHE A 285 -0.20 -13.67 -10.49
CA PHE A 285 -0.48 -13.35 -9.09
C PHE A 285 -1.96 -13.53 -8.74
N VAL A 286 -2.86 -12.97 -9.57
CA VAL A 286 -4.31 -13.14 -9.36
C VAL A 286 -4.70 -14.61 -9.46
N GLN A 287 -4.10 -15.38 -10.38
CA GLN A 287 -4.35 -16.82 -10.51
C GLN A 287 -3.91 -17.60 -9.27
N ALA A 288 -2.76 -17.27 -8.67
CA ALA A 288 -2.32 -17.90 -7.43
C ALA A 288 -3.28 -17.61 -6.26
N MET A 289 -3.79 -16.37 -6.18
CA MET A 289 -4.80 -15.98 -5.19
C MET A 289 -6.12 -16.73 -5.39
N GLU A 290 -6.60 -16.83 -6.63
CA GLU A 290 -7.81 -17.57 -7.01
C GLU A 290 -7.69 -19.07 -6.69
N ASP A 291 -6.61 -19.71 -7.16
CA ASP A 291 -6.40 -21.15 -7.00
C ASP A 291 -6.25 -21.56 -5.52
N ALA A 292 -5.59 -20.73 -4.70
CA ALA A 292 -5.37 -21.03 -3.28
C ALA A 292 -6.62 -20.81 -2.42
N SER A 293 -7.51 -19.89 -2.83
CA SER A 293 -8.68 -19.48 -2.05
C SER A 293 -9.98 -20.13 -2.53
N ASN A 294 -10.02 -20.60 -3.78
CA ASN A 294 -11.24 -21.01 -4.49
C ASN A 294 -12.28 -19.88 -4.65
N VAL A 295 -11.87 -18.62 -4.52
CA VAL A 295 -12.70 -17.44 -4.82
C VAL A 295 -12.49 -17.10 -6.29
N ASP A 296 -13.58 -17.04 -7.08
CA ASP A 296 -13.51 -16.62 -8.48
C ASP A 296 -13.15 -15.13 -8.59
N LEU A 297 -12.00 -14.86 -9.22
CA LEU A 297 -11.46 -13.52 -9.46
C LEU A 297 -11.49 -13.18 -10.95
N SER A 298 -12.18 -13.96 -11.79
CA SER A 298 -12.23 -13.74 -13.25
C SER A 298 -12.73 -12.33 -13.58
N HIS A 299 -13.81 -11.90 -12.93
CA HIS A 299 -14.35 -10.55 -13.08
C HIS A 299 -13.44 -9.50 -12.42
N PHE A 300 -12.81 -9.84 -11.29
CA PHE A 300 -11.91 -8.95 -10.57
C PHE A 300 -10.70 -8.50 -11.42
N ARG A 301 -10.24 -9.34 -12.36
CA ARG A 301 -9.12 -9.01 -13.27
C ARG A 301 -9.35 -7.73 -14.09
N LEU A 302 -10.59 -7.27 -14.28
CA LEU A 302 -10.87 -5.99 -14.95
C LEU A 302 -10.22 -4.77 -14.25
N TRP A 303 -9.95 -4.85 -12.94
CA TRP A 303 -9.22 -3.81 -12.21
C TRP A 303 -7.81 -3.56 -12.77
N TYR A 304 -7.20 -4.56 -13.40
CA TYR A 304 -5.88 -4.44 -14.00
C TYR A 304 -5.89 -3.77 -15.37
N SER A 305 -7.02 -3.80 -16.08
CA SER A 305 -7.12 -3.33 -17.47
C SER A 305 -7.99 -2.07 -17.64
N GLN A 306 -8.78 -1.67 -16.65
CA GLN A 306 -9.66 -0.50 -16.74
C GLN A 306 -9.12 0.70 -15.95
N SER A 307 -8.86 1.81 -16.66
CA SER A 307 -8.47 3.09 -16.04
C SER A 307 -9.66 3.90 -15.55
N GLY A 308 -9.38 4.96 -14.80
CA GLY A 308 -10.39 5.86 -14.26
C GLY A 308 -10.92 5.41 -12.90
N THR A 309 -11.56 6.35 -12.21
CA THR A 309 -12.15 6.12 -10.89
C THR A 309 -13.63 5.78 -11.01
N PRO A 310 -14.09 4.60 -10.57
CA PRO A 310 -15.52 4.29 -10.53
C PRO A 310 -16.27 5.21 -9.57
N ILE A 311 -17.53 5.47 -9.91
CA ILE A 311 -18.51 6.18 -9.09
C ILE A 311 -19.55 5.15 -8.68
N VAL A 312 -19.74 5.01 -7.36
CA VAL A 312 -20.74 4.14 -6.75
C VAL A 312 -21.82 5.01 -6.14
N THR A 313 -23.05 4.87 -6.65
CA THR A 313 -24.21 5.59 -6.14
C THR A 313 -25.06 4.65 -5.30
N VAL A 314 -25.44 5.09 -4.10
CA VAL A 314 -26.22 4.29 -3.16
C VAL A 314 -27.54 4.99 -2.85
N HIS A 315 -28.63 4.24 -2.97
CA HIS A 315 -29.95 4.60 -2.48
C HIS A 315 -30.41 3.58 -1.46
N ASP A 316 -31.07 4.04 -0.40
CA ASP A 316 -31.60 3.17 0.64
C ASP A 316 -33.09 3.37 0.88
N ASP A 317 -33.73 2.30 1.34
CA ASP A 317 -35.12 2.30 1.80
C ASP A 317 -35.24 1.43 3.05
N TYR A 318 -36.01 1.91 4.03
CA TYR A 318 -36.32 1.16 5.24
C TYR A 318 -37.82 0.97 5.33
N ASN A 319 -38.25 -0.30 5.37
CA ASN A 319 -39.64 -0.66 5.51
C ASN A 319 -39.93 -1.15 6.94
N PRO A 320 -40.64 -0.34 7.76
CA PRO A 320 -40.94 -0.70 9.15
C PRO A 320 -41.98 -1.81 9.29
N GLU A 321 -42.81 -2.09 8.28
CA GLU A 321 -43.81 -3.17 8.34
C GLU A 321 -43.16 -4.55 8.19
N THR A 322 -42.05 -4.61 7.45
CA THR A 322 -41.31 -5.86 7.17
C THR A 322 -39.98 -5.95 7.90
N GLU A 323 -39.57 -4.87 8.60
CA GLU A 323 -38.24 -4.73 9.24
C GLU A 323 -37.11 -5.02 8.25
N GLN A 324 -37.27 -4.55 7.02
CA GLN A 324 -36.30 -4.72 5.94
C GLN A 324 -35.59 -3.41 5.61
N TYR A 325 -34.27 -3.49 5.46
CA TYR A 325 -33.46 -2.41 4.91
C TYR A 325 -32.93 -2.83 3.54
N THR A 326 -33.14 -1.97 2.56
CA THR A 326 -32.78 -2.23 1.16
C THR A 326 -31.75 -1.22 0.72
N LEU A 327 -30.62 -1.70 0.20
CA LEU A 327 -29.62 -0.89 -0.50
C LEU A 327 -29.68 -1.19 -1.99
N THR A 328 -29.99 -0.17 -2.79
CA THR A 328 -29.82 -0.21 -4.25
C THR A 328 -28.52 0.51 -4.57
N ILE A 329 -27.55 -0.25 -5.08
CA ILE A 329 -26.19 0.20 -5.36
C ILE A 329 -25.96 0.12 -6.86
N SER A 330 -25.57 1.25 -7.46
CA SER A 330 -25.18 1.30 -8.87
C SER A 330 -23.73 1.76 -9.02
N GLN A 331 -23.10 1.35 -10.11
CA GLN A 331 -21.73 1.74 -10.44
C GLN A 331 -21.59 2.16 -11.89
N ARG A 332 -20.68 3.12 -12.12
CA ARG A 332 -20.23 3.51 -13.45
C ARG A 332 -18.81 4.07 -13.38
N THR A 333 -18.04 3.91 -14.44
CA THR A 333 -16.74 4.58 -14.61
C THR A 333 -16.87 5.54 -15.79
N PRO A 334 -16.57 6.85 -15.62
CA PRO A 334 -16.54 7.78 -16.74
C PRO A 334 -15.50 7.35 -17.80
N PRO A 335 -15.74 7.63 -19.09
CA PRO A 335 -14.72 7.50 -20.13
C PRO A 335 -13.45 8.29 -19.77
N THR A 336 -12.29 7.73 -20.11
CA THR A 336 -10.98 8.37 -19.96
C THR A 336 -10.37 8.64 -21.33
N ALA A 337 -9.30 9.43 -21.41
CA ALA A 337 -8.66 9.81 -22.68
C ALA A 337 -8.34 8.61 -23.59
N GLU A 338 -7.83 7.52 -23.03
CA GLU A 338 -7.42 6.34 -23.79
C GLU A 338 -8.46 5.20 -23.81
N GLN A 339 -9.55 5.30 -23.06
CA GLN A 339 -10.54 4.22 -22.92
C GLN A 339 -11.96 4.80 -22.89
N ALA A 340 -12.64 4.72 -24.03
CA ALA A 340 -14.02 5.18 -24.18
C ALA A 340 -15.05 4.20 -23.60
N GLU A 341 -14.79 2.90 -23.76
CA GLU A 341 -15.64 1.84 -23.23
C GLU A 341 -15.23 1.49 -21.80
N LYS A 342 -16.22 1.34 -20.93
CA LYS A 342 -16.05 0.97 -19.52
C LYS A 342 -17.09 -0.08 -19.14
N GLN A 343 -16.69 -1.02 -18.30
CA GLN A 343 -17.51 -2.11 -17.80
C GLN A 343 -17.67 -2.02 -16.27
N PRO A 344 -18.76 -2.56 -15.70
CA PRO A 344 -18.88 -2.75 -14.26
C PRO A 344 -17.72 -3.61 -13.73
N LEU A 345 -17.19 -3.22 -12.58
CA LEU A 345 -16.11 -3.92 -11.88
C LEU A 345 -16.67 -4.79 -10.76
N HIS A 346 -15.85 -5.72 -10.25
CA HIS A 346 -16.13 -6.41 -9.00
C HIS A 346 -15.64 -5.54 -7.83
N ILE A 347 -16.56 -4.79 -7.23
CA ILE A 347 -16.29 -3.86 -6.13
C ILE A 347 -16.64 -4.56 -4.80
N PRO A 348 -15.65 -4.87 -3.93
CA PRO A 348 -15.92 -5.24 -2.54
C PRO A 348 -16.40 -4.02 -1.77
N PHE A 349 -17.70 -3.98 -1.46
CA PHE A 349 -18.34 -2.83 -0.83
C PHE A 349 -18.68 -3.14 0.63
N ALA A 350 -17.78 -2.77 1.54
CA ALA A 350 -17.94 -3.03 2.98
C ALA A 350 -18.95 -2.06 3.62
N ILE A 351 -19.86 -2.61 4.44
CA ILE A 351 -20.87 -1.85 5.17
C ILE A 351 -20.94 -2.25 6.64
N GLU A 352 -21.44 -1.34 7.48
CA GLU A 352 -21.91 -1.65 8.83
C GLU A 352 -23.19 -0.83 9.09
N LEU A 353 -24.22 -1.44 9.70
CA LEU A 353 -25.48 -0.77 10.00
C LEU A 353 -25.57 -0.50 11.50
N TYR A 354 -25.99 0.70 11.88
CA TYR A 354 -26.13 1.10 13.28
C TYR A 354 -27.57 1.42 13.64
N ASP A 355 -28.00 0.99 14.83
CA ASP A 355 -29.24 1.48 15.45
C ASP A 355 -29.04 2.87 16.08
N ASN A 356 -30.10 3.44 16.65
CA ASN A 356 -30.06 4.75 17.32
C ASN A 356 -29.16 4.83 18.56
N GLU A 357 -28.77 3.69 19.15
CA GLU A 357 -27.85 3.64 20.30
C GLU A 357 -26.39 3.53 19.84
N GLY A 358 -26.14 3.40 18.53
CA GLY A 358 -24.81 3.19 17.99
C GLY A 358 -24.34 1.74 18.10
N LYS A 359 -25.25 0.78 18.29
CA LYS A 359 -24.93 -0.64 18.25
C LYS A 359 -25.07 -1.15 16.82
N VAL A 360 -24.24 -2.14 16.48
CA VAL A 360 -24.25 -2.75 15.16
C VAL A 360 -25.47 -3.66 15.03
N ILE A 361 -26.24 -3.46 13.98
CA ILE A 361 -27.35 -4.33 13.58
C ILE A 361 -26.76 -5.52 12.81
N PRO A 362 -26.99 -6.78 13.22
CA PRO A 362 -26.52 -7.94 12.50
C PRO A 362 -27.09 -8.02 11.08
N LEU A 363 -26.21 -8.19 10.08
CA LEU A 363 -26.61 -8.34 8.69
C LEU A 363 -27.10 -9.77 8.44
N GLN A 364 -28.34 -9.93 7.99
CA GLN A 364 -28.94 -11.23 7.71
C GLN A 364 -30.01 -11.14 6.63
N LYS A 365 -30.29 -12.27 5.97
CA LYS A 365 -31.39 -12.42 5.00
C LYS A 365 -31.87 -13.86 5.01
N GLY A 366 -33.19 -14.07 5.08
CA GLY A 366 -33.81 -15.41 5.11
C GLY A 366 -33.32 -16.28 6.27
N GLY A 367 -32.98 -15.68 7.42
CA GLY A 367 -32.45 -16.38 8.59
C GLY A 367 -30.97 -16.76 8.52
N HIS A 368 -30.24 -16.33 7.49
CA HIS A 368 -28.81 -16.57 7.33
C HIS A 368 -28.00 -15.27 7.47
N PRO A 369 -26.84 -15.30 8.14
CA PRO A 369 -25.93 -14.15 8.17
C PRO A 369 -25.51 -13.75 6.76
N VAL A 370 -25.44 -12.44 6.51
CA VAL A 370 -24.91 -11.86 5.27
C VAL A 370 -23.54 -11.28 5.58
N HIS A 371 -22.57 -11.55 4.72
CA HIS A 371 -21.22 -11.02 4.87
C HIS A 371 -21.23 -9.48 4.75
N PRO A 372 -20.48 -8.73 5.60
CA PRO A 372 -20.50 -7.26 5.58
C PRO A 372 -19.82 -6.65 4.34
N VAL A 373 -19.04 -7.43 3.59
CA VAL A 373 -18.50 -7.03 2.28
C VAL A 373 -19.45 -7.50 1.19
N LEU A 374 -20.17 -6.57 0.58
CA LEU A 374 -21.10 -6.83 -0.51
C LEU A 374 -20.33 -6.93 -1.84
N ASN A 375 -20.66 -7.93 -2.66
CA ASN A 375 -20.07 -8.09 -4.00
C ASN A 375 -20.86 -7.26 -5.03
N VAL A 376 -20.49 -5.99 -5.19
CA VAL A 376 -21.11 -5.10 -6.18
C VAL A 376 -20.43 -5.35 -7.54
N THR A 377 -21.10 -6.14 -8.38
CA THR A 377 -20.58 -6.68 -9.66
C THR A 377 -21.38 -6.23 -10.88
N GLN A 378 -22.63 -5.77 -10.71
CA GLN A 378 -23.43 -5.29 -11.85
C GLN A 378 -23.50 -3.77 -11.86
N ALA A 379 -23.99 -3.21 -12.96
CA ALA A 379 -24.22 -1.77 -13.10
C ALA A 379 -25.21 -1.24 -12.05
N GLU A 380 -26.20 -2.05 -11.66
CA GLU A 380 -27.14 -1.78 -10.57
C GLU A 380 -27.53 -3.10 -9.90
N GLN A 381 -27.52 -3.14 -8.57
CA GLN A 381 -27.88 -4.31 -7.76
C GLN A 381 -28.58 -3.89 -6.47
N THR A 382 -29.46 -4.76 -5.97
CA THR A 382 -30.17 -4.53 -4.72
C THR A 382 -29.80 -5.59 -3.68
N PHE A 383 -29.44 -5.12 -2.48
CA PHE A 383 -29.16 -5.93 -1.31
C PHE A 383 -30.26 -5.66 -0.27
N VAL A 384 -30.83 -6.73 0.29
CA VAL A 384 -31.93 -6.64 1.26
C VAL A 384 -31.46 -7.33 2.55
N PHE A 385 -31.67 -6.66 3.67
CA PHE A 385 -31.37 -7.16 5.00
C PHE A 385 -32.66 -7.28 5.79
N ASP A 386 -32.90 -8.45 6.37
CA ASP A 386 -34.04 -8.76 7.22
C ASP A 386 -33.72 -8.54 8.70
N ASN A 387 -34.74 -8.50 9.56
CA ASN A 387 -34.61 -8.30 11.01
C ASN A 387 -33.86 -7.01 11.36
N VAL A 388 -34.06 -5.96 10.56
CA VAL A 388 -33.57 -4.61 10.82
C VAL A 388 -34.62 -3.91 11.66
N TYR A 389 -34.55 -4.08 12.97
CA TYR A 389 -35.56 -3.64 13.96
C TYR A 389 -35.62 -2.11 14.17
N PHE A 390 -34.74 -1.34 13.52
CA PHE A 390 -34.67 0.11 13.63
C PHE A 390 -34.16 0.71 12.32
N GLN A 391 -34.65 1.90 11.93
CA GLN A 391 -34.16 2.58 10.73
C GLN A 391 -32.65 2.87 10.88
N PRO A 392 -31.78 2.22 10.09
CA PRO A 392 -30.36 2.23 10.39
C PRO A 392 -29.68 3.53 9.95
N VAL A 393 -28.57 3.86 10.59
CA VAL A 393 -27.56 4.76 10.02
C VAL A 393 -26.47 3.89 9.40
N PRO A 394 -26.29 3.90 8.06
CA PRO A 394 -25.28 3.06 7.43
C PRO A 394 -23.89 3.72 7.53
N ALA A 395 -22.86 2.93 7.81
CA ALA A 395 -21.50 3.23 7.39
C ALA A 395 -21.25 2.50 6.07
N LEU A 396 -20.90 3.25 5.03
CA LEU A 396 -20.74 2.76 3.66
C LEU A 396 -19.27 2.86 3.23
N LEU A 397 -18.84 1.95 2.36
CA LEU A 397 -17.46 1.87 1.88
C LEU A 397 -16.45 1.87 3.05
N CYS A 398 -16.75 1.10 4.10
CA CYS A 398 -15.95 1.02 5.32
C CYS A 398 -14.48 0.75 4.99
N GLU A 399 -13.57 1.42 5.71
CA GLU A 399 -12.12 1.39 5.49
C GLU A 399 -11.72 1.67 4.03
N PHE A 400 -12.54 2.41 3.27
CA PHE A 400 -12.36 2.65 1.85
C PHE A 400 -12.13 1.33 1.09
N SER A 401 -13.03 0.36 1.32
CA SER A 401 -12.93 -1.02 0.82
C SER A 401 -12.74 -1.17 -0.68
N ALA A 402 -13.03 -0.15 -1.48
CA ALA A 402 -12.64 -0.06 -2.88
C ALA A 402 -12.27 1.39 -3.27
N PRO A 403 -11.37 1.59 -4.26
CA PRO A 403 -10.90 2.92 -4.68
C PRO A 403 -11.92 3.64 -5.58
N VAL A 404 -13.07 4.00 -5.01
CA VAL A 404 -14.22 4.58 -5.72
C VAL A 404 -14.66 5.91 -5.12
N LYS A 405 -15.39 6.70 -5.91
CA LYS A 405 -16.15 7.85 -5.42
C LYS A 405 -17.52 7.37 -4.94
N LEU A 406 -17.86 7.65 -3.69
CA LEU A 406 -19.16 7.30 -3.12
C LEU A 406 -20.13 8.49 -3.27
N GLU A 407 -21.28 8.22 -3.87
CA GLU A 407 -22.43 9.14 -3.93
C GLU A 407 -23.56 8.57 -3.07
N TYR A 408 -23.79 9.18 -1.92
CA TYR A 408 -24.94 8.87 -1.06
C TYR A 408 -25.46 10.18 -0.47
N LYS A 409 -26.79 10.31 -0.37
CA LYS A 409 -27.45 11.53 0.09
C LYS A 409 -27.47 11.60 1.61
N TRP A 410 -26.29 11.81 2.21
CA TRP A 410 -26.12 11.94 3.65
C TRP A 410 -26.90 13.13 4.20
N SER A 411 -27.47 12.95 5.39
CA SER A 411 -27.83 14.05 6.28
C SER A 411 -26.71 14.38 7.26
N ASP A 412 -26.61 15.64 7.67
CA ASP A 412 -25.65 16.08 8.70
C ASP A 412 -25.82 15.29 10.02
N GLN A 413 -27.05 14.87 10.33
CA GLN A 413 -27.34 14.05 11.51
C GLN A 413 -26.73 12.65 11.42
N GLN A 414 -26.83 11.98 10.26
CA GLN A 414 -26.18 10.69 10.04
C GLN A 414 -24.66 10.82 10.15
N LEU A 415 -24.07 11.86 9.55
CA LEU A 415 -22.61 12.06 9.57
C LEU A 415 -22.10 12.35 10.99
N THR A 416 -22.74 13.25 11.72
CA THR A 416 -22.39 13.55 13.12
C THR A 416 -22.71 12.38 14.06
N PHE A 417 -23.66 11.52 13.72
CA PHE A 417 -23.89 10.25 14.40
C PHE A 417 -22.70 9.30 14.19
N LEU A 418 -22.29 9.06 12.95
CA LEU A 418 -21.15 8.19 12.62
C LEU A 418 -19.84 8.69 13.28
N MET A 419 -19.60 9.99 13.30
CA MET A 419 -18.45 10.58 14.00
C MET A 419 -18.39 10.19 15.49
N ARG A 420 -19.54 9.99 16.13
CA ARG A 420 -19.65 9.62 17.56
C ARG A 420 -19.68 8.12 17.80
N HIS A 421 -20.37 7.38 16.94
CA HIS A 421 -20.77 6.00 17.22
C HIS A 421 -20.08 4.96 16.35
N ALA A 422 -19.53 5.32 15.19
CA ALA A 422 -18.91 4.33 14.33
C ALA A 422 -17.79 3.57 15.07
N ARG A 423 -17.71 2.26 14.89
CA ARG A 423 -16.74 1.41 15.59
C ARG A 423 -15.32 1.62 15.10
N ASN A 424 -15.16 1.82 13.80
CA ASN A 424 -13.85 2.02 13.17
C ASN A 424 -13.50 3.51 13.12
N ASP A 425 -12.29 3.85 13.57
CA ASP A 425 -11.78 5.22 13.59
C ASP A 425 -11.70 5.85 12.18
N PHE A 426 -11.44 5.05 11.15
CA PHE A 426 -11.51 5.48 9.76
C PHE A 426 -12.91 5.98 9.41
N SER A 427 -13.96 5.24 9.76
CA SER A 427 -15.35 5.62 9.45
C SER A 427 -15.76 6.91 10.16
N ARG A 428 -15.27 7.13 11.40
CA ARG A 428 -15.47 8.41 12.11
C ARG A 428 -14.83 9.57 11.36
N TRP A 429 -13.59 9.38 10.93
CA TRP A 429 -12.86 10.38 10.15
C TRP A 429 -13.52 10.65 8.79
N ASP A 430 -13.98 9.61 8.10
CA ASP A 430 -14.57 9.71 6.76
C ASP A 430 -15.95 10.40 6.78
N ALA A 431 -16.74 10.13 7.83
CA ALA A 431 -17.98 10.86 8.08
C ALA A 431 -17.71 12.36 8.31
N ALA A 432 -16.65 12.70 9.04
CA ALA A 432 -16.23 14.09 9.20
C ALA A 432 -15.79 14.72 7.87
N GLN A 433 -15.09 13.98 6.99
CA GLN A 433 -14.72 14.49 5.66
C GLN A 433 -15.95 14.76 4.79
N SER A 434 -16.91 13.85 4.80
CA SER A 434 -18.17 14.00 4.06
C SER A 434 -18.96 15.22 4.52
N LEU A 435 -19.01 15.47 5.84
CA LEU A 435 -19.67 16.64 6.40
C LEU A 435 -18.99 17.94 5.95
N LEU A 436 -17.65 17.98 6.03
CA LEU A 436 -16.87 19.14 5.57
C LEU A 436 -17.03 19.40 4.06
N ALA A 437 -17.11 18.34 3.25
CA ALA A 437 -17.32 18.46 1.81
C ALA A 437 -18.65 19.13 1.49
N THR A 438 -19.74 18.74 2.17
CA THR A 438 -21.07 19.36 2.02
C THR A 438 -21.05 20.84 2.41
N LEU A 439 -20.43 21.18 3.55
CA LEU A 439 -20.33 22.57 4.02
C LEU A 439 -19.53 23.45 3.04
N HIS A 440 -18.40 22.97 2.53
CA HIS A 440 -17.62 23.72 1.54
C HIS A 440 -18.36 23.90 0.20
N GLN A 441 -19.18 22.93 -0.22
CA GLN A 441 -20.01 23.08 -1.42
C GLN A 441 -21.12 24.12 -1.20
N ALA A 442 -21.73 24.15 -0.01
CA ALA A 442 -22.74 25.14 0.34
C ALA A 442 -22.19 26.57 0.41
N GLU A 443 -20.96 26.77 0.93
CA GLU A 443 -20.31 28.09 0.97
C GLU A 443 -19.91 28.63 -0.41
N ARG A 444 -19.76 27.76 -1.41
CA ARG A 444 -19.51 28.17 -2.81
C ARG A 444 -20.78 28.60 -3.55
N GLN A 445 -21.96 28.41 -2.95
CA GLN A 445 -23.23 28.98 -3.41
C GLN A 445 -23.50 30.30 -2.67
N PRO A 446 -24.16 31.30 -3.28
CA PRO A 446 -24.46 32.56 -2.59
C PRO A 446 -25.27 32.30 -1.30
N PRO A 447 -25.00 33.03 -0.21
CA PRO A 447 -25.39 32.61 1.13
C PRO A 447 -26.91 32.55 1.31
N SER A 448 -27.39 31.41 1.82
CA SER A 448 -28.65 31.34 2.58
C SER A 448 -28.33 31.00 4.04
N ALA A 449 -28.97 31.71 4.96
CA ALA A 449 -28.62 31.73 6.38
C ALA A 449 -28.94 30.39 7.07
N GLY A 450 -27.91 29.63 7.52
CA GLY A 450 -28.14 28.45 8.37
C GLY A 450 -26.93 27.56 8.69
N ALA A 451 -25.86 27.56 7.91
CA ALA A 451 -24.83 26.50 7.99
C ALA A 451 -23.82 26.60 9.17
N ALA A 452 -23.70 27.75 9.84
CA ALA A 452 -22.58 28.00 10.76
C ALA A 452 -22.68 27.31 12.15
N ALA A 453 -23.87 26.88 12.60
CA ALA A 453 -24.06 26.41 13.98
C ALA A 453 -23.70 24.92 14.20
N VAL A 454 -23.79 24.07 13.16
CA VAL A 454 -23.64 22.61 13.28
C VAL A 454 -22.17 22.18 13.37
N ALA A 455 -21.27 22.87 12.68
CA ALA A 455 -19.84 22.54 12.65
C ALA A 455 -19.12 22.77 13.99
N ALA A 456 -19.57 23.74 14.79
CA ALA A 456 -18.97 24.04 16.09
C ALA A 456 -19.23 22.94 17.13
N GLY A 457 -20.44 22.36 17.15
CA GLY A 457 -20.81 21.28 18.08
C GLY A 457 -20.07 19.97 17.83
N ALA A 458 -19.83 19.63 16.56
CA ALA A 458 -19.11 18.41 16.19
C ALA A 458 -17.61 18.46 16.57
N ARG A 459 -16.97 19.63 16.44
CA ARG A 459 -15.57 19.82 16.88
C ARG A 459 -15.39 19.66 18.40
N SER A 460 -16.35 20.13 19.19
CA SER A 460 -16.29 20.02 20.66
C SER A 460 -16.45 18.60 21.19
N GLY A 461 -17.07 17.69 20.43
CA GLY A 461 -17.23 16.28 20.81
C GLY A 461 -15.97 15.41 20.62
N CYS A 462 -15.03 15.83 19.76
CA CYS A 462 -13.78 15.12 19.48
C CYS A 462 -12.61 15.54 20.38
N LEU A 463 -12.75 16.63 21.15
CA LEU A 463 -11.71 17.10 22.07
C LEU A 463 -11.91 16.46 23.45
N PRO A 464 -10.90 15.83 24.05
CA PRO A 464 -11.01 15.37 25.43
C PRO A 464 -11.30 16.56 26.34
N ARG A 465 -12.35 16.46 27.17
CA ARG A 465 -12.59 17.43 28.25
C ARG A 465 -11.47 17.26 29.28
N HIS A 466 -10.48 18.14 29.26
CA HIS A 466 -9.58 18.27 30.39
C HIS A 466 -10.38 18.68 31.64
N PRO A 467 -10.28 17.96 32.77
CA PRO A 467 -10.81 18.46 34.02
C PRO A 467 -10.00 19.69 34.40
N ALA A 468 -10.67 20.84 34.47
CA ALA A 468 -10.07 22.06 35.00
C ALA A 468 -9.74 21.84 36.49
N GLY A 469 -8.46 21.93 36.82
CA GLY A 469 -7.95 22.10 38.19
C GLY A 469 -7.57 23.56 38.40
#